data_AF-A0A7S0Z8R9-F1
#
_entry.id   AF-A0A7S0Z8R9-F1
#
_cell.length_a   1.000
_cell.length_b   1.000
_cell.length_c   1.000
_cell.angle_alpha   90.00
_cell.angle_beta   90.00
_cell.angle_gamma   90.00
#
_symmetry.space_group_name_H-M   'P 1'
#
loop_
_entity.id
_entity.type
_entity.pdbx_description
1 polymer ?
#
loop_
_entity_poly.entity_id
_entity_poly.type
_entity_poly.pdbx_seq_one_letter_code
_entity_poly.pdbx_strand_id
1 'polypeptide(L)'
;QPEVRERDSGAITRKQLSMFEIDGTTATTYCQNLCLVAKLFLDHKTLYYDVQAFYFYVLTEKHDDRYRIVGYFSKEKGDVDTNLACILTLPPYQRRGYGAFLIAFSYELSKREGRIGTPERPLSDLGFLSYKSYWSRVLLDALDGVAGEVSVAELSKKTYVRVDDIVTTLQNHSSVRFFKDQGYVNISEKLIKELEALRGSPRFDRELTIIPDRLRWIPHIDASGLIEVAEKRRRTRLFQKERESASGDIA
;
A
#
# COMPACT_ATOMS: atom_id res chain seq x y z
N GLN A 1 6.50 -9.40 28.42
CA GLN A 1 5.49 -9.70 27.39
C GLN A 1 5.43 -8.49 26.47
N PRO A 2 5.52 -8.64 25.14
CA PRO A 2 5.45 -7.49 24.23
C PRO A 2 4.05 -6.88 24.28
N GLU A 3 3.97 -5.55 24.21
CA GLU A 3 2.72 -4.79 24.17
C GLU A 3 2.06 -5.00 22.79
N VAL A 4 1.19 -6.02 22.68
CA VAL A 4 0.41 -6.28 21.47
C VAL A 4 -0.84 -5.39 21.53
N ARG A 5 -0.84 -4.28 20.79
CA ARG A 5 -2.02 -3.40 20.70
C ARG A 5 -3.01 -3.96 19.68
N GLU A 6 -4.12 -4.48 20.18
CA GLU A 6 -5.26 -4.92 19.37
C GLU A 6 -5.91 -3.74 18.64
N ARG A 7 -6.07 -3.85 17.31
CA ARG A 7 -6.93 -2.95 16.54
C ARG A 7 -8.09 -3.75 15.98
N ASP A 8 -9.22 -3.58 16.65
CA ASP A 8 -10.49 -4.19 16.28
C ASP A 8 -10.96 -3.58 14.94
N SER A 9 -10.79 -4.29 13.81
CA SER A 9 -11.12 -3.75 12.47
C SER A 9 -12.58 -3.98 12.08
N GLY A 10 -13.25 -4.89 12.78
CA GLY A 10 -14.68 -5.13 12.76
C GLY A 10 -15.40 -5.07 11.40
N ALA A 11 -14.75 -5.57 10.35
CA ALA A 11 -15.35 -5.70 9.02
C ALA A 11 -16.65 -6.54 9.08
N ILE A 12 -17.71 -6.09 8.40
CA ILE A 12 -18.89 -6.94 8.14
C ILE A 12 -18.55 -7.87 6.96
N THR A 13 -17.87 -8.96 7.28
CA THR A 13 -18.12 -10.25 6.62
C THR A 13 -18.21 -11.28 7.75
N ARG A 14 -18.72 -12.50 7.53
CA ARG A 14 -18.89 -13.55 8.56
C ARG A 14 -17.61 -13.93 9.35
N LYS A 15 -16.48 -13.28 9.12
CA LYS A 15 -15.17 -13.50 9.74
C LYS A 15 -14.75 -12.29 10.57
N GLN A 16 -14.46 -12.53 11.85
CA GLN A 16 -13.85 -11.52 12.72
C GLN A 16 -12.37 -11.38 12.38
N LEU A 17 -12.01 -10.28 11.71
CA LEU A 17 -10.62 -9.95 11.38
C LEU A 17 -10.07 -8.95 12.38
N SER A 18 -8.77 -9.06 12.66
CA SER A 18 -8.05 -8.11 13.51
C SER A 18 -6.68 -7.82 12.92
N MET A 19 -6.27 -6.56 12.99
CA MET A 19 -4.94 -6.11 12.56
C MET A 19 -4.11 -5.75 13.78
N PHE A 20 -2.91 -6.32 13.88
CA PHE A 20 -1.96 -6.01 14.94
C PHE A 20 -0.80 -5.24 14.36
N GLU A 21 -0.50 -4.07 14.94
CA GLU A 21 0.76 -3.38 14.67
C GLU A 21 1.81 -3.86 15.66
N ILE A 22 2.95 -4.30 15.14
CA ILE A 22 4.05 -4.85 15.91
C ILE A 22 5.31 -4.08 15.54
N ASP A 23 5.94 -3.48 16.56
CA ASP A 23 7.21 -2.78 16.40
C ASP A 23 8.36 -3.78 16.42
N GLY A 24 9.14 -3.85 15.34
CA GLY A 24 10.31 -4.72 15.21
C GLY A 24 11.45 -4.43 16.19
N THR A 25 11.50 -3.25 16.82
CA THR A 25 12.41 -2.93 17.92
C THR A 25 12.00 -3.61 19.22
N THR A 26 10.70 -3.69 19.49
CA THR A 26 10.17 -4.25 20.76
C THR A 26 9.95 -5.77 20.69
N ALA A 27 9.58 -6.27 19.51
CA ALA A 27 9.25 -7.68 19.28
C ALA A 27 10.21 -8.33 18.26
N THR A 28 11.52 -8.05 18.39
CA THR A 28 12.57 -8.46 17.45
C THR A 28 12.48 -9.92 17.04
N THR A 29 12.43 -10.85 17.99
CA THR A 29 12.38 -12.31 17.71
C THR A 29 11.13 -12.70 16.93
N TYR A 30 9.97 -12.13 17.26
CA TYR A 30 8.73 -12.40 16.53
C TYR A 30 8.83 -11.93 15.09
N CYS A 31 9.32 -10.70 14.87
CA CYS A 31 9.45 -10.11 13.54
C CYS A 31 10.51 -10.84 12.69
N GLN A 32 11.61 -11.29 13.29
CA GLN A 32 12.62 -12.12 12.61
C GLN A 32 12.02 -13.45 12.17
N ASN A 33 11.30 -14.15 13.07
CA ASN A 33 10.62 -15.40 12.72
C ASN A 33 9.60 -15.19 11.59
N LEU A 34 8.81 -14.11 11.64
CA LEU A 34 7.87 -13.77 10.59
C LEU A 34 8.59 -13.51 9.26
N CYS A 35 9.71 -12.80 9.28
CA CYS A 35 10.55 -12.56 8.09
C CYS A 35 11.12 -13.86 7.50
N LEU A 36 11.56 -14.80 8.34
CA LEU A 36 12.05 -16.11 7.91
C LEU A 36 10.94 -16.93 7.24
N VAL A 37 9.73 -16.96 7.82
CA VAL A 37 8.57 -17.60 7.19
C VAL A 37 8.25 -16.93 5.86
N ALA A 38 8.29 -15.58 5.80
CA ALA A 38 7.99 -14.84 4.58
C ALA A 38 9.01 -15.10 3.47
N LYS A 39 10.30 -15.27 3.81
CA LYS A 39 11.37 -15.54 2.85
C LYS A 39 11.17 -16.84 2.07
N LEU A 40 10.42 -17.80 2.62
CA LEU A 40 10.04 -19.04 1.93
C LEU A 40 9.12 -18.79 0.73
N PHE A 41 8.44 -17.64 0.68
CA PHE A 41 7.43 -17.31 -0.33
C PHE A 41 7.71 -15.99 -1.07
N LEU A 42 8.78 -15.27 -0.69
CA LEU A 42 9.18 -14.00 -1.27
C LEU A 42 10.64 -14.09 -1.73
N ASP A 43 10.83 -14.16 -3.05
CA ASP A 43 12.16 -14.34 -3.64
C ASP A 43 13.07 -13.14 -3.38
N HIS A 44 12.53 -11.93 -3.51
CA HIS A 44 13.29 -10.68 -3.39
C HIS A 44 13.37 -10.12 -1.95
N LYS A 45 13.00 -10.90 -0.92
CA LYS A 45 13.14 -10.44 0.46
C LYS A 45 14.61 -10.54 0.91
N THR A 46 15.26 -9.39 1.11
CA THR A 46 16.68 -9.29 1.47
C THR A 46 16.89 -9.04 2.96
N LEU A 47 15.98 -8.33 3.63
CA LEU A 47 16.07 -8.00 5.06
C LEU A 47 15.22 -8.95 5.90
N TYR A 48 15.86 -9.73 6.77
CA TYR A 48 15.20 -10.66 7.70
C TYR A 48 15.75 -10.65 9.14
N TYR A 49 16.94 -10.08 9.39
CA TYR A 49 17.48 -9.88 10.74
C TYR A 49 17.31 -8.44 11.26
N ASP A 50 17.48 -7.45 10.40
CA ASP A 50 17.38 -6.02 10.72
C ASP A 50 15.92 -5.54 10.71
N VAL A 51 15.12 -6.05 11.66
CA VAL A 51 13.68 -5.78 11.74
C VAL A 51 13.33 -4.48 12.47
N GLN A 52 14.29 -3.87 13.16
CA GLN A 52 14.08 -2.70 14.02
C GLN A 52 13.63 -1.45 13.27
N ALA A 53 13.99 -1.36 11.99
CA ALA A 53 13.57 -0.28 11.10
C ALA A 53 12.12 -0.41 10.62
N PHE A 54 11.36 -1.43 11.04
CA PHE A 54 10.05 -1.72 10.47
C PHE A 54 8.95 -1.83 11.53
N TYR A 55 7.75 -1.35 11.15
CA TYR A 55 6.49 -1.79 11.72
C TYR A 55 5.93 -2.95 10.90
N PHE A 56 5.35 -3.93 11.57
CA PHE A 56 4.68 -5.08 10.97
C PHE A 56 3.19 -5.01 11.26
N TYR A 57 2.37 -5.04 10.22
CA TYR A 57 0.91 -5.06 10.32
C TYR A 57 0.42 -6.47 10.01
N VAL A 58 0.10 -7.21 11.06
CA VAL A 58 -0.25 -8.63 11.02
C VAL A 58 -1.77 -8.80 11.02
N LEU A 59 -2.29 -9.37 9.94
CA LEU A 59 -3.71 -9.68 9.79
C LEU A 59 -4.00 -11.08 10.34
N THR A 60 -5.08 -11.16 11.11
CA THR A 60 -5.51 -12.40 11.74
C THR A 60 -7.00 -12.66 11.54
N GLU A 61 -7.38 -13.93 11.50
CA GLU A 61 -8.76 -14.40 11.70
C GLU A 61 -8.93 -14.84 13.16
N LYS A 62 -9.98 -14.36 13.83
CA LYS A 62 -10.36 -14.82 15.16
C LYS A 62 -11.20 -16.10 15.08
N HIS A 63 -10.79 -17.14 15.80
CA HIS A 63 -11.45 -18.44 15.89
C HIS A 63 -11.35 -19.00 17.31
N ASP A 64 -12.47 -19.24 17.97
CA ASP A 64 -12.55 -19.71 19.38
C ASP A 64 -11.57 -18.98 20.30
N ASP A 65 -11.68 -17.65 20.36
CA ASP A 65 -10.83 -16.75 21.15
C ASP A 65 -9.32 -16.78 20.84
N ARG A 66 -8.91 -17.40 19.73
CA ARG A 66 -7.53 -17.38 19.23
C ARG A 66 -7.43 -16.58 17.95
N TYR A 67 -6.32 -15.85 17.79
CA TYR A 67 -5.98 -15.12 16.58
C TYR A 67 -5.03 -15.97 15.72
N ARG A 68 -5.45 -16.29 14.50
CA ARG A 68 -4.65 -17.05 13.53
C ARG A 68 -4.16 -16.10 12.45
N ILE A 69 -2.84 -15.99 12.29
CA ILE A 69 -2.24 -15.18 11.22
C ILE A 69 -2.68 -15.71 9.85
N VAL A 70 -3.07 -14.79 8.97
CA VAL A 70 -3.42 -15.09 7.56
C VAL A 70 -2.54 -14.33 6.57
N GLY A 71 -1.92 -13.24 7.02
CA GLY A 71 -0.99 -12.45 6.21
C GLY A 71 -0.45 -11.27 6.99
N TYR A 72 0.48 -10.54 6.39
CA TYR A 72 1.02 -9.32 6.95
C TYR A 72 1.55 -8.40 5.85
N PHE A 73 1.81 -7.14 6.21
CA PHE A 73 2.77 -6.31 5.50
C PHE A 73 3.72 -5.62 6.46
N SER A 74 4.92 -5.26 5.98
CA SER A 74 5.87 -4.42 6.71
C SER A 74 5.92 -3.02 6.13
N LYS A 75 6.20 -2.03 6.98
CA LYS A 75 6.36 -0.62 6.62
C LYS A 75 7.60 -0.09 7.33
N GLU A 76 8.52 0.51 6.57
CA GLU A 76 9.72 1.11 7.13
C GLU A 76 9.37 2.37 7.96
N LYS A 77 10.06 2.52 9.10
CA LYS A 77 9.92 3.67 9.99
C LYS A 77 10.59 4.88 9.35
N GLY A 78 9.85 5.97 9.24
CA GLY A 78 10.37 7.19 8.62
C GLY A 78 10.55 7.10 7.10
N ASP A 79 10.06 6.05 6.44
CA ASP A 79 9.96 6.08 4.99
C ASP A 79 8.75 6.94 4.57
N VAL A 80 9.07 8.04 3.88
CA VAL A 80 8.09 8.97 3.34
C VAL A 80 7.69 8.63 1.91
N ASP A 81 8.52 7.84 1.20
CA ASP A 81 8.34 7.56 -0.21
C ASP A 81 7.41 6.36 -0.43
N THR A 82 7.50 5.32 0.39
CA THR A 82 6.63 4.12 0.29
C THR A 82 5.71 3.97 1.50
N ASN A 83 4.60 3.23 1.34
CA ASN A 83 3.71 2.88 2.43
C ASN A 83 3.71 1.39 2.77
N LEU A 84 4.42 0.58 1.99
CA LEU A 84 4.49 -0.86 2.13
C LEU A 84 5.81 -1.37 1.53
N ALA A 85 6.59 -2.07 2.35
CA ALA A 85 7.86 -2.67 1.97
C ALA A 85 7.69 -4.12 1.47
N CYS A 86 7.20 -5.00 2.35
CA CYS A 86 6.87 -6.39 1.99
C CYS A 86 5.41 -6.68 2.30
N ILE A 87 4.76 -7.50 1.47
CA ILE A 87 3.39 -7.98 1.70
C ILE A 87 3.33 -9.48 1.43
N LEU A 88 2.63 -10.20 2.30
CA LEU A 88 2.40 -11.63 2.13
C LEU A 88 1.02 -12.02 2.65
N THR A 89 0.24 -12.70 1.83
CA THR A 89 -0.83 -13.58 2.30
C THR A 89 -0.27 -14.99 2.35
N LEU A 90 -0.39 -15.65 3.51
CA LEU A 90 0.12 -17.01 3.69
C LEU A 90 -0.56 -17.97 2.68
N PRO A 91 0.18 -18.92 2.08
CA PRO A 91 -0.32 -19.73 0.97
C PRO A 91 -1.71 -20.36 1.17
N PRO A 92 -2.05 -20.95 2.35
CA PRO A 92 -3.37 -21.54 2.57
C PRO A 92 -4.54 -20.54 2.48
N TYR A 93 -4.26 -19.25 2.65
CA TYR A 93 -5.25 -18.18 2.72
C TYR A 93 -5.28 -17.30 1.46
N GLN A 94 -4.45 -17.59 0.45
CA GLN A 94 -4.44 -16.84 -0.81
C GLN A 94 -5.76 -16.95 -1.57
N ARG A 95 -6.03 -15.97 -2.45
CA ARG A 95 -7.27 -15.87 -3.27
C ARG A 95 -8.57 -15.79 -2.45
N ARG A 96 -8.50 -15.38 -1.18
CA ARG A 96 -9.66 -15.18 -0.28
C ARG A 96 -9.92 -13.70 0.06
N GLY A 97 -9.32 -12.77 -0.67
CA GLY A 97 -9.46 -11.32 -0.45
C GLY A 97 -8.48 -10.68 0.54
N TYR A 98 -7.69 -11.46 1.30
CA TYR A 98 -6.76 -10.89 2.29
C TYR A 98 -5.65 -10.02 1.69
N GLY A 99 -5.13 -10.37 0.51
CA GLY A 99 -4.13 -9.54 -0.16
C GLY A 99 -4.66 -8.14 -0.48
N ALA A 100 -5.88 -8.06 -1.03
CA ALA A 100 -6.52 -6.79 -1.31
C ALA A 100 -6.84 -6.02 -0.02
N PHE A 101 -7.28 -6.71 1.04
CA PHE A 101 -7.49 -6.10 2.35
C PHE A 101 -6.20 -5.48 2.92
N LEU A 102 -5.07 -6.20 2.86
CA LEU A 102 -3.77 -5.72 3.31
C LEU A 102 -3.32 -4.47 2.53
N ILE A 103 -3.50 -4.47 1.20
CA ILE A 103 -3.23 -3.29 0.36
C ILE A 103 -4.11 -2.12 0.78
N ALA A 104 -5.43 -2.32 0.86
CA ALA A 104 -6.36 -1.27 1.27
C ALA A 104 -6.03 -0.71 2.66
N PHE A 105 -5.58 -1.57 3.58
CA PHE A 105 -5.20 -1.15 4.93
C PHE A 105 -3.95 -0.27 4.92
N SER A 106 -2.95 -0.60 4.10
CA SER A 106 -1.76 0.25 3.94
C SER A 106 -2.10 1.67 3.46
N TYR A 107 -3.09 1.81 2.58
CA TYR A 107 -3.58 3.12 2.12
C TYR A 107 -4.44 3.82 3.16
N GLU A 108 -5.20 3.09 3.99
CA GLU A 108 -5.93 3.70 5.09
C GLU A 108 -5.00 4.34 6.13
N LEU A 109 -3.82 3.74 6.36
CA LEU A 109 -2.75 4.37 7.14
C LEU A 109 -2.23 5.64 6.44
N SER A 110 -1.93 5.57 5.13
CA SER A 110 -1.48 6.73 4.34
C SER A 110 -2.47 7.90 4.40
N LYS A 111 -3.78 7.65 4.32
CA LYS A 111 -4.83 8.67 4.47
C LYS A 111 -4.78 9.37 5.82
N ARG A 112 -4.63 8.60 6.90
CA ARG A 112 -4.52 9.13 8.27
C ARG A 112 -3.23 9.89 8.52
N GLU A 113 -2.17 9.53 7.82
CA GLU A 113 -0.90 10.26 7.80
C GLU A 113 -0.95 11.51 6.92
N GLY A 114 -1.99 11.69 6.11
CA GLY A 114 -2.09 12.82 5.17
C GLY A 114 -1.06 12.74 4.03
N ARG A 115 -0.57 11.54 3.67
CA ARG A 115 0.50 11.38 2.67
C ARG A 115 0.15 10.40 1.56
N ILE A 116 0.69 10.64 0.38
CA ILE A 116 0.56 9.74 -0.77
C ILE A 116 1.31 8.43 -0.50
N GLY A 117 0.73 7.30 -0.89
CA GLY A 117 1.27 5.96 -0.73
C GLY A 117 1.57 5.26 -2.07
N THR A 118 2.63 4.45 -2.06
CA THR A 118 3.01 3.53 -3.13
C THR A 118 3.80 2.37 -2.50
N PRO A 119 3.75 1.14 -3.03
CA PRO A 119 4.61 0.07 -2.56
C PRO A 119 6.07 0.23 -2.97
N GLU A 120 6.95 -0.41 -2.22
CA GLU A 120 8.33 -0.66 -2.63
C GLU A 120 8.38 -1.52 -3.91
N ARG A 121 9.41 -1.28 -4.73
CA ARG A 121 9.62 -1.94 -6.03
C ARG A 121 10.96 -2.71 -6.01
N PRO A 122 11.08 -3.82 -6.76
CA PRO A 122 10.10 -4.39 -7.69
C PRO A 122 8.97 -5.15 -6.98
N LEU A 123 7.76 -5.12 -7.58
CA LEU A 123 6.63 -5.95 -7.16
C LEU A 123 6.75 -7.35 -7.76
N SER A 124 6.27 -8.37 -7.04
CA SER A 124 6.01 -9.69 -7.64
C SER A 124 4.83 -9.61 -8.63
N ASP A 125 4.74 -10.54 -9.59
CA ASP A 125 3.63 -10.57 -10.56
C ASP A 125 2.26 -10.60 -9.88
N LEU A 126 2.12 -11.41 -8.83
CA LEU A 126 0.90 -11.48 -8.02
C LEU A 126 0.62 -10.16 -7.27
N GLY A 127 1.69 -9.53 -6.76
CA GLY A 127 1.61 -8.21 -6.13
C GLY A 127 1.14 -7.14 -7.11
N PHE A 128 1.74 -7.08 -8.30
CA PHE A 128 1.40 -6.13 -9.35
C PHE A 128 -0.07 -6.25 -9.77
N LEU A 129 -0.57 -7.47 -10.01
CA LEU A 129 -1.98 -7.68 -10.35
C LEU A 129 -2.92 -7.25 -9.21
N SER A 130 -2.54 -7.51 -7.96
CA SER A 130 -3.34 -7.12 -6.78
C SER A 130 -3.40 -5.61 -6.61
N TYR A 131 -2.26 -4.91 -6.74
CA TYR A 131 -2.20 -3.45 -6.69
C TYR A 131 -2.96 -2.80 -7.84
N LYS A 132 -2.82 -3.31 -9.07
CA LYS A 132 -3.58 -2.82 -10.22
C LYS A 132 -5.08 -2.93 -9.98
N SER A 133 -5.55 -4.06 -9.48
CA SER A 133 -6.96 -4.25 -9.13
C SER A 133 -7.44 -3.23 -8.09
N TYR A 134 -6.64 -3.00 -7.04
CA TYR A 134 -6.95 -2.00 -6.02
C TYR A 134 -6.99 -0.57 -6.58
N TRP A 135 -5.98 -0.18 -7.38
CA TRP A 135 -5.90 1.14 -7.98
C TRP A 135 -7.04 1.42 -8.96
N SER A 136 -7.39 0.46 -9.81
CA SER A 136 -8.55 0.60 -10.71
C SER A 136 -9.83 0.87 -9.92
N ARG A 137 -10.03 0.22 -8.77
CA ARG A 137 -11.20 0.42 -7.91
C ARG A 137 -11.23 1.82 -7.30
N VAL A 138 -10.15 2.26 -6.65
CA VAL A 138 -10.15 3.60 -6.02
C VAL A 138 -10.23 4.72 -7.04
N LEU A 139 -9.69 4.51 -8.26
CA LEU A 139 -9.84 5.45 -9.36
C LEU A 139 -11.27 5.50 -9.89
N LEU A 140 -11.95 4.37 -10.01
CA LEU A 140 -13.37 4.34 -10.38
C LEU A 140 -14.22 5.14 -9.39
N ASP A 141 -14.03 4.92 -8.10
CA ASP A 141 -14.76 5.65 -7.06
C ASP A 141 -14.42 7.15 -7.08
N ALA A 142 -13.17 7.51 -7.43
CA ALA A 142 -12.74 8.89 -7.55
C ALA A 142 -13.25 9.59 -8.81
N LEU A 143 -13.54 8.83 -9.88
CA LEU A 143 -14.01 9.30 -11.18
C LEU A 143 -15.53 9.21 -11.34
N ASP A 144 -16.24 8.68 -10.35
CA ASP A 144 -17.70 8.57 -10.39
C ASP A 144 -18.35 9.96 -10.61
N GLY A 145 -19.15 10.06 -11.67
CA GLY A 145 -19.77 11.33 -12.12
C GLY A 145 -18.80 12.37 -12.72
N VAL A 146 -17.53 12.02 -12.97
CA VAL A 146 -16.52 12.91 -13.56
C VAL A 146 -16.25 12.53 -15.02
N ALA A 147 -16.41 13.48 -15.95
CA ALA A 147 -16.09 13.31 -17.36
C ALA A 147 -15.22 14.47 -17.89
N GLY A 148 -14.36 14.19 -18.86
CA GLY A 148 -13.50 15.20 -19.48
C GLY A 148 -12.07 15.24 -18.92
N GLU A 149 -11.46 16.42 -18.89
CA GLU A 149 -10.08 16.61 -18.45
C GLU A 149 -9.97 16.60 -16.93
N VAL A 150 -9.15 15.69 -16.40
CA VAL A 150 -8.93 15.53 -14.97
C VAL A 150 -7.45 15.65 -14.66
N SER A 151 -7.11 16.46 -13.65
CA SER A 151 -5.74 16.56 -13.18
C SER A 151 -5.31 15.28 -12.48
N VAL A 152 -4.20 14.69 -12.92
CA VAL A 152 -3.67 13.48 -12.27
C VAL A 152 -3.17 13.80 -10.85
N ALA A 153 -2.71 15.04 -10.62
CA ALA A 153 -2.32 15.50 -9.29
C ALA A 153 -3.50 15.60 -8.33
N GLU A 154 -4.68 16.03 -8.79
CA GLU A 154 -5.90 16.06 -7.98
C GLU A 154 -6.41 14.65 -7.68
N LEU A 155 -6.36 13.74 -8.66
CA LEU A 155 -6.67 12.32 -8.43
C LEU A 155 -5.73 11.71 -7.39
N SER A 156 -4.44 12.03 -7.45
CA SER A 156 -3.45 11.59 -6.47
C SER A 156 -3.80 12.07 -5.05
N LYS A 157 -4.17 13.35 -4.90
CA LYS A 157 -4.62 13.90 -3.60
C LYS A 157 -5.92 13.26 -3.11
N LYS A 158 -6.90 13.01 -3.99
CA LYS A 158 -8.19 12.43 -3.64
C LYS A 158 -8.07 10.96 -3.22
N THR A 159 -7.21 10.20 -3.90
CA THR A 159 -7.06 8.74 -3.71
C THR A 159 -5.91 8.34 -2.80
N TYR A 160 -4.99 9.26 -2.52
CA TYR A 160 -3.71 9.01 -1.85
C TYR A 160 -2.78 8.05 -2.62
N VAL A 161 -3.04 7.82 -3.92
CA VAL A 161 -2.22 6.98 -4.80
C VAL A 161 -1.21 7.84 -5.53
N ARG A 162 0.03 7.35 -5.69
CA ARG A 162 1.08 8.07 -6.42
C ARG A 162 0.70 8.29 -7.88
N VAL A 163 1.06 9.45 -8.43
CA VAL A 163 0.81 9.83 -9.84
C VAL A 163 1.26 8.73 -10.79
N ASP A 164 2.48 8.19 -10.62
CA ASP A 164 3.03 7.14 -11.48
C ASP A 164 2.16 5.87 -11.50
N ASP A 165 1.58 5.50 -10.35
CA ASP A 165 0.71 4.33 -10.21
C ASP A 165 -0.66 4.60 -10.87
N ILE A 166 -1.18 5.82 -10.77
CA ILE A 166 -2.41 6.25 -11.47
C ILE A 166 -2.18 6.17 -12.99
N VAL A 167 -1.09 6.76 -13.45
CA VAL A 167 -0.71 6.75 -14.87
C VAL A 167 -0.58 5.31 -15.37
N THR A 168 0.17 4.46 -14.66
CA THR A 168 0.35 3.05 -15.03
C THR A 168 -0.98 2.30 -15.06
N THR A 169 -1.89 2.59 -14.13
CA THR A 169 -3.20 1.94 -14.07
C THR A 169 -4.06 2.33 -15.27
N LEU A 170 -4.16 3.63 -15.56
CA LEU A 170 -5.01 4.16 -16.63
C LEU A 170 -4.42 3.94 -18.04
N GLN A 171 -3.09 3.96 -18.21
CA GLN A 171 -2.44 3.69 -19.51
C GLN A 171 -2.76 2.29 -20.07
N ASN A 172 -3.06 1.34 -19.19
CA ASN A 172 -3.43 -0.01 -19.60
C ASN A 172 -4.86 -0.11 -20.18
N HIS A 173 -5.64 0.97 -20.12
CA HIS A 173 -6.95 1.05 -20.74
C HIS A 173 -6.83 1.67 -22.13
N SER A 174 -7.36 0.98 -23.13
CA SER A 174 -7.23 1.31 -24.57
C SER A 174 -7.74 2.70 -24.99
N SER A 175 -8.41 3.40 -24.07
CA SER A 175 -9.18 4.62 -24.32
C SER A 175 -8.62 5.87 -23.64
N VAL A 176 -7.42 5.78 -23.05
CA VAL A 176 -6.82 6.86 -22.26
C VAL A 176 -5.75 7.61 -23.06
N ARG A 177 -5.95 8.92 -23.22
CA ARG A 177 -4.92 9.83 -23.75
C ARG A 177 -4.37 10.67 -22.61
N PHE A 178 -3.06 10.58 -22.42
CA PHE A 178 -2.33 11.43 -21.49
C PHE A 178 -1.78 12.64 -22.22
N PHE A 179 -2.08 13.81 -21.69
CA PHE A 179 -1.39 15.04 -22.06
C PHE A 179 -0.23 15.21 -21.09
N LYS A 180 0.83 14.42 -21.33
CA LYS A 180 2.00 14.26 -20.44
C LYS A 180 2.68 15.60 -20.12
N ASP A 181 2.61 16.53 -21.05
CA ASP A 181 3.11 17.90 -20.99
C ASP A 181 2.28 18.81 -20.07
N GLN A 182 1.03 18.46 -19.78
CA GLN A 182 0.12 19.29 -18.98
C GLN A 182 -0.31 18.65 -17.65
N GLY A 183 -0.05 17.35 -17.44
CA GLY A 183 -0.40 16.65 -16.20
C GLY A 183 -1.89 16.27 -16.09
N TYR A 184 -2.59 16.25 -17.21
CA TYR A 184 -4.01 15.89 -17.30
C TYR A 184 -4.23 14.57 -18.03
N VAL A 185 -5.33 13.92 -17.68
CA VAL A 185 -5.85 12.74 -18.35
C VAL A 185 -7.28 13.00 -18.81
N ASN A 186 -7.60 12.66 -20.06
CA ASN A 186 -8.97 12.75 -20.54
C ASN A 186 -9.72 11.45 -20.22
N ILE A 187 -10.77 11.58 -19.42
CA ILE A 187 -11.61 10.47 -18.97
C ILE A 187 -12.79 10.35 -19.92
N SER A 188 -12.79 9.27 -20.71
CA SER A 188 -13.88 8.92 -21.62
C SER A 188 -14.95 8.07 -20.94
N GLU A 189 -16.19 8.14 -21.43
CA GLU A 189 -17.27 7.24 -20.98
C GLU A 189 -16.91 5.76 -21.14
N LYS A 190 -16.10 5.42 -22.16
CA LYS A 190 -15.61 4.05 -22.38
C LYS A 190 -14.70 3.59 -21.23
N LEU A 191 -13.79 4.45 -20.74
CA LEU A 191 -12.97 4.14 -19.58
C LEU A 191 -13.85 3.92 -18.34
N ILE A 192 -14.84 4.78 -18.12
CA ILE A 192 -15.77 4.64 -16.98
C ILE A 192 -16.48 3.28 -17.04
N LYS A 193 -17.04 2.89 -18.20
CA LYS A 193 -17.68 1.59 -18.40
C LYS A 193 -16.72 0.41 -18.20
N GLU A 194 -15.48 0.52 -18.67
CA GLU A 194 -14.44 -0.51 -18.47
C GLU A 194 -14.13 -0.70 -16.97
N LEU A 195 -14.05 0.39 -16.21
CA LEU A 195 -13.86 0.36 -14.77
C LEU A 195 -15.11 -0.17 -14.04
N GLU A 196 -16.31 0.25 -14.43
CA GLU A 196 -17.59 -0.22 -13.88
C GLU A 196 -17.78 -1.72 -14.09
N ALA A 197 -17.33 -2.27 -15.22
CA ALA A 197 -17.37 -3.71 -15.47
C ALA A 197 -16.55 -4.51 -14.42
N LEU A 198 -15.59 -3.89 -13.74
CA LEU A 198 -14.88 -4.50 -12.61
C LEU A 198 -15.79 -4.65 -11.38
N ARG A 199 -16.75 -3.73 -11.16
CA ARG A 199 -17.73 -3.78 -10.06
C ARG A 199 -18.67 -4.99 -10.17
N GLY A 200 -19.03 -5.40 -11.39
CA GLY A 200 -19.92 -6.54 -11.64
C GLY A 200 -19.26 -7.93 -11.54
N SER A 201 -17.96 -8.00 -11.25
CA SER A 201 -17.28 -9.29 -11.17
C SER A 201 -17.56 -9.98 -9.82
N PRO A 202 -17.69 -11.32 -9.76
CA PRO A 202 -17.86 -12.07 -8.50
C PRO A 202 -16.73 -11.86 -7.48
N ARG A 203 -15.59 -11.28 -7.92
CA ARG A 203 -14.47 -10.90 -7.07
C ARG A 203 -14.76 -9.63 -6.27
N PHE A 204 -15.61 -8.74 -6.79
CA PHE A 204 -15.93 -7.45 -6.19
C PHE A 204 -16.91 -7.58 -5.01
N ASP A 205 -17.96 -8.40 -5.16
CA ASP A 205 -19.00 -8.61 -4.13
C ASP A 205 -18.55 -9.42 -2.91
N ARG A 206 -17.43 -10.14 -3.01
CA ARG A 206 -16.88 -10.97 -1.92
C ARG A 206 -15.67 -10.32 -1.24
N GLU A 207 -15.36 -9.08 -1.57
CA GLU A 207 -14.16 -8.42 -1.10
C GLU A 207 -14.30 -7.94 0.35
N LEU A 208 -13.26 -8.18 1.14
CA LEU A 208 -13.20 -7.74 2.53
C LEU A 208 -13.03 -6.22 2.56
N THR A 209 -13.93 -5.51 3.21
CA THR A 209 -13.89 -4.06 3.34
C THR A 209 -13.35 -3.63 4.70
N ILE A 210 -12.62 -2.52 4.71
CA ILE A 210 -12.17 -1.86 5.94
C ILE A 210 -13.27 -0.93 6.39
N ILE A 211 -13.58 -0.94 7.68
CA ILE A 211 -14.44 0.06 8.31
C ILE A 211 -13.53 1.12 8.94
N PRO A 212 -13.39 2.32 8.33
CA PRO A 212 -12.45 3.33 8.79
C PRO A 212 -12.64 3.69 10.28
N ASP A 213 -13.88 3.78 10.74
CA ASP A 213 -14.23 4.15 12.12
C ASP A 213 -13.73 3.14 13.17
N ARG A 214 -13.48 1.90 12.76
CA ARG A 214 -12.98 0.85 13.65
C ARG A 214 -11.46 0.84 13.75
N LEU A 215 -10.76 1.43 12.79
CA LEU A 215 -9.31 1.57 12.89
C LEU A 215 -8.98 2.58 14.02
N ARG A 216 -8.52 2.07 15.16
CA ARG A 216 -8.01 2.89 16.27
C ARG A 216 -6.51 3.03 16.13
N TRP A 217 -6.07 4.07 15.43
CA TRP A 217 -4.67 4.32 15.13
C TRP A 217 -4.38 5.80 14.97
N ILE A 218 -3.21 6.21 15.48
CA ILE A 218 -2.66 7.56 15.39
C ILE A 218 -1.27 7.43 14.74
N PRO A 219 -0.92 8.30 13.77
CA PRO A 219 0.41 8.34 13.18
C PRO A 219 1.54 8.42 14.21
N HIS A 220 2.61 7.65 13.99
CA HIS A 220 3.82 7.70 14.81
C HIS A 220 4.67 8.95 14.57
N ILE A 221 4.49 9.57 13.41
CA ILE A 221 5.14 10.81 13.01
C ILE A 221 4.02 11.74 12.56
N ASP A 222 4.00 12.95 13.09
CA ASP A 222 3.05 13.98 12.67
C ASP A 222 3.45 14.57 11.31
N ALA A 223 2.60 15.44 10.76
CA ALA A 223 2.83 16.05 9.45
C ALA A 223 4.16 16.84 9.40
N SER A 224 4.54 17.52 10.48
CA SER A 224 5.82 18.24 10.59
C SER A 224 7.02 17.31 10.50
N GLY A 225 7.00 16.19 11.24
CA GLY A 225 8.09 15.21 11.21
C GLY A 225 8.22 14.53 9.84
N LEU A 226 7.11 14.31 9.13
CA LEU A 226 7.15 13.78 7.76
C LEU A 226 7.81 14.76 6.78
N ILE A 227 7.53 16.07 6.90
CA ILE A 227 8.16 17.11 6.08
C ILE A 227 9.67 17.15 6.32
N GLU A 228 10.09 17.14 7.59
CA GLU A 228 11.51 17.18 7.95
C GLU A 228 12.28 15.98 7.39
N VAL A 229 11.71 14.78 7.51
CA VAL A 229 12.31 13.55 6.97
C VAL A 229 12.40 13.61 5.44
N ALA A 230 11.36 14.10 4.77
CA ALA A 230 11.34 14.26 3.32
C ALA A 230 12.38 15.27 2.82
N GLU A 231 12.54 16.41 3.50
CA GLU A 231 13.55 17.41 3.18
C GLU A 231 14.96 16.87 3.37
N LYS A 232 15.21 16.17 4.48
CA LYS A 232 16.52 15.55 4.77
C LYS A 232 16.89 14.54 3.68
N ARG A 233 15.97 13.66 3.30
CA ARG A 233 16.19 12.69 2.21
C ARG A 233 16.40 13.36 0.86
N ARG A 234 15.64 14.42 0.54
CA ARG A 234 15.82 15.19 -0.71
C ARG A 234 17.22 15.80 -0.79
N ARG A 235 17.73 16.36 0.31
CA ARG A 235 19.11 16.86 0.39
C ARG A 235 20.11 15.74 0.16
N THR A 236 19.98 14.60 0.84
CA THR A 236 20.89 13.46 0.66
C THR A 236 20.91 12.93 -0.77
N ARG A 237 19.75 12.82 -1.44
CA ARG A 237 19.66 12.39 -2.84
C ARG A 237 20.35 13.38 -3.80
N LEU A 238 20.20 14.69 -3.56
CA LEU A 238 20.89 15.71 -4.36
C LEU A 238 22.41 15.59 -4.21
N PHE A 239 22.91 15.44 -2.98
CA PHE A 239 24.36 15.24 -2.74
C PHE A 239 24.91 13.96 -3.37
N GLN A 240 24.15 12.86 -3.37
CA GLN A 240 24.55 11.61 -4.05
C GLN A 240 24.58 11.79 -5.56
N LYS A 241 23.56 12.44 -6.13
CA LYS A 241 23.49 12.71 -7.57
C LYS A 241 24.63 13.62 -8.05
N GLU A 242 24.99 14.64 -7.26
CA GLU A 242 26.14 15.51 -7.53
C GLU A 242 27.47 14.75 -7.51
N ARG A 243 27.62 13.80 -6.58
CA ARG A 243 28.81 12.92 -6.52
C ARG A 243 28.88 11.96 -7.71
N GLU A 244 27.75 11.38 -8.12
CA GLU A 244 27.68 10.49 -9.27
C GLU A 244 27.98 11.24 -10.58
N SER A 245 27.46 12.45 -10.76
CA SER A 245 27.80 13.30 -11.91
C SER A 245 29.27 13.70 -11.92
N ALA A 246 29.85 14.05 -10.77
CA ALA A 246 31.27 14.39 -10.67
C ALA A 246 32.21 13.20 -10.90
N SER A 247 31.71 11.96 -10.71
CA SER A 247 32.48 10.72 -10.93
C SER A 247 32.37 10.20 -12.36
N GLY A 248 31.32 10.59 -13.10
CA GLY A 248 31.09 10.21 -14.50
C GLY A 248 31.91 11.01 -15.51
N ASP A 249 32.44 12.18 -15.13
CA ASP A 249 33.27 13.05 -15.99
C ASP A 249 34.77 12.67 -15.99
N ILE A 250 35.17 11.55 -15.34
CA ILE A 250 36.57 11.06 -15.26
C ILE A 250 36.73 9.68 -15.94
N ALA A 251 35.86 9.30 -16.88
CA ALA A 251 35.96 8.04 -17.64
C ALA A 251 36.14 8.28 -19.15
#